data_AF-T1BUF6-F1
#
_entry.id   AF-T1BUF6-F1
#
_cell.length_a   1.000
_cell.length_b   1.000
_cell.length_c   1.000
_cell.angle_alpha   90.00
_cell.angle_beta   90.00
_cell.angle_gamma   90.00
#
_symmetry.space_group_name_H-M   'P 1'
#
loop_
_entity.id
_entity.type
_entity.pdbx_description
1 polymer ?
#
loop_
_entity_poly.entity_id
_entity_poly.type
_entity_poly.pdbx_seq_one_letter_code
_entity_poly.pdbx_strand_id
1 'polypeptide(L)'
;MTDQPGSATSVALTATASCAAFRGQDELSSDALGRVHLAERVGWLGEIAAEVTRKLIWEHFNDADIRRLGSGVGPEDRPLPAKGYAAMRRLGWTATSDVHCSDRVRRMGEEAAARLLRQADHRRQIVTAIIATWPKDPKQR
;
A
#
# COMPACT_ATOMS: atom_id res chain seq x y z
N MET A 1 18.87 41.23 25.18
CA MET A 1 17.58 41.95 25.14
C MET A 1 17.66 42.88 23.95
N THR A 2 17.34 42.40 22.75
CA THR A 2 15.96 42.44 22.25
C THR A 2 15.55 41.14 21.56
N ASP A 3 14.44 40.62 22.05
CA ASP A 3 13.62 39.56 21.48
C ASP A 3 12.45 40.21 20.73
N GLN A 4 11.86 39.45 19.79
CA GLN A 4 10.44 39.43 19.34
C GLN A 4 10.25 39.39 17.80
N PRO A 5 9.20 38.68 17.34
CA PRO A 5 9.31 37.64 16.33
C PRO A 5 8.30 37.81 15.18
N GLY A 6 8.35 36.90 14.21
CA GLY A 6 7.18 36.59 13.38
C GLY A 6 7.44 36.62 11.87
N SER A 7 7.48 35.43 11.27
CA SER A 7 6.51 35.09 10.23
C SER A 7 6.57 33.59 9.96
N ALA A 8 5.61 32.85 10.53
CA ALA A 8 5.38 31.47 10.18
C ALA A 8 4.62 31.43 8.86
N THR A 9 5.30 31.25 7.73
CA THR A 9 4.66 30.70 6.51
C THR A 9 5.68 30.17 5.51
N SER A 10 5.95 28.87 5.54
CA SER A 10 5.65 27.99 4.40
C SER A 10 5.93 26.56 4.80
N VAL A 11 4.88 25.75 4.85
CA VAL A 11 5.02 24.30 4.90
C VAL A 11 5.38 23.87 3.48
N ALA A 12 6.67 23.86 3.17
CA ALA A 12 7.19 23.28 1.94
C ALA A 12 7.21 21.75 2.08
N LEU A 13 6.04 21.12 1.93
CA LEU A 13 5.95 19.68 1.72
C LEU A 13 6.19 19.42 0.24
N THR A 14 7.41 19.02 -0.13
CA THR A 14 7.71 18.50 -1.46
C THR A 14 8.39 17.13 -1.39
N ALA A 15 7.86 16.25 -2.23
CA ALA A 15 8.03 14.80 -2.23
C ALA A 15 9.42 14.31 -2.65
N THR A 16 9.80 13.19 -2.01
CA THR A 16 10.66 12.09 -2.51
C THR A 16 11.74 12.48 -3.49
N ALA A 17 12.84 12.99 -2.94
CA ALA A 17 14.10 12.89 -3.63
C ALA A 17 14.78 11.57 -3.25
N SER A 18 15.33 10.87 -4.24
CA SER A 18 16.17 9.71 -3.98
C SER A 18 17.28 10.12 -3.01
N CYS A 19 17.57 9.31 -1.98
CA CYS A 19 18.58 9.68 -0.98
C CYS A 19 19.97 9.94 -1.60
N ALA A 20 20.22 9.43 -2.82
CA ALA A 20 21.40 9.74 -3.62
C ALA A 20 21.49 11.22 -4.07
N ALA A 21 20.36 11.90 -4.22
CA ALA A 21 20.31 13.33 -4.58
C ALA A 21 20.48 14.27 -3.37
N PHE A 22 20.33 13.77 -2.14
CA PHE A 22 20.28 14.62 -0.93
C PHE A 22 21.38 14.38 0.11
N ARG A 23 22.47 13.69 -0.25
CA ARG A 23 23.60 13.43 0.69
C ARG A 23 23.12 12.90 2.04
N GLY A 24 22.19 11.93 2.03
CA GLY A 24 21.74 11.31 3.28
C GLY A 24 22.95 10.83 4.09
N GLN A 25 22.92 10.99 5.41
CA GLN A 25 24.00 10.58 6.29
C GLN A 25 23.51 9.50 7.26
N ASP A 26 24.40 8.59 7.65
CA ASP A 26 24.15 7.72 8.78
C ASP A 26 24.07 8.58 10.06
N GLU A 27 23.02 8.43 10.85
CA GLU A 27 22.78 9.28 12.02
C GLU A 27 23.81 9.06 13.13
N LEU A 28 24.38 7.86 13.22
CA LEU A 28 25.36 7.51 14.25
C LEU A 28 26.77 7.94 13.85
N SER A 29 27.18 7.70 12.60
CA SER A 29 28.54 8.01 12.15
C SER A 29 28.69 9.35 11.41
N SER A 30 27.58 9.99 11.02
CA SER A 30 27.55 11.15 10.10
C SER A 30 28.16 10.88 8.71
N ASP A 31 28.44 9.62 8.37
CA ASP A 31 29.01 9.26 7.07
C ASP A 31 27.96 9.42 5.98
N ALA A 32 28.39 9.89 4.80
CA ALA A 32 27.52 9.94 3.64
C ALA A 32 27.04 8.53 3.23
N LEU A 33 25.74 8.37 3.08
CA LEU A 33 25.11 7.13 2.62
C LEU A 33 25.45 6.90 1.14
N GLY A 34 26.35 5.95 0.91
CA GLY A 34 26.65 5.44 -0.42
C GLY A 34 25.47 4.70 -1.06
N ARG A 35 25.55 4.48 -2.38
CA ARG A 35 24.47 3.81 -3.15
C ARG A 35 24.14 2.40 -2.64
N VAL A 36 25.14 1.64 -2.21
CA VAL A 36 24.98 0.27 -1.70
C VAL A 36 24.14 0.27 -0.42
N HIS A 37 24.55 1.06 0.58
CA HIS A 37 23.81 1.24 1.83
C HIS A 37 22.39 1.74 1.59
N LEU A 38 22.19 2.66 0.64
CA LEU A 38 20.84 3.10 0.27
C LEU A 38 20.00 1.95 -0.30
N ALA A 39 20.56 1.14 -1.20
CA ALA A 39 19.86 0.00 -1.77
C ALA A 39 19.48 -1.03 -0.69
N GLU A 40 20.39 -1.30 0.25
CA GLU A 40 20.11 -2.17 1.41
C GLU A 40 18.96 -1.65 2.26
N ARG A 41 18.97 -0.34 2.59
CA ARG A 41 17.89 0.28 3.38
C ARG A 41 16.56 0.25 2.64
N VAL A 42 16.54 0.56 1.34
CA VAL A 42 15.32 0.49 0.51
C VAL A 42 14.82 -0.95 0.42
N GLY A 43 15.71 -1.92 0.23
CA GLY A 43 15.37 -3.34 0.22
C GLY A 43 14.73 -3.78 1.53
N TRP A 44 15.34 -3.42 2.66
CA TRP A 44 14.81 -3.73 3.99
C TRP A 44 13.42 -3.11 4.22
N LEU A 45 13.21 -1.84 3.85
CA LEU A 45 11.87 -1.22 3.92
C LEU A 45 10.86 -1.91 2.99
N GLY A 46 11.32 -2.39 1.83
CA GLY A 46 10.54 -3.19 0.90
C GLY A 46 10.07 -4.51 1.53
N GLU A 47 10.94 -5.21 2.24
CA GLU A 47 10.59 -6.44 2.95
C GLU A 47 9.54 -6.21 4.06
N ILE A 48 9.64 -5.11 4.79
CA ILE A 48 8.62 -4.73 5.78
C ILE A 48 7.26 -4.49 5.09
N ALA A 49 7.24 -3.75 3.97
CA ALA A 49 6.00 -3.54 3.22
C ALA A 49 5.44 -4.87 2.65
N ALA A 50 6.31 -5.78 2.22
CA ALA A 50 5.93 -7.11 1.75
C ALA A 50 5.38 -7.98 2.89
N GLU A 51 5.92 -7.89 4.10
CA GLU A 51 5.39 -8.56 5.29
C GLU A 51 3.97 -8.07 5.63
N VAL A 52 3.76 -6.74 5.68
CA VAL A 52 2.43 -6.14 5.87
C VAL A 52 1.46 -6.63 4.80
N THR A 53 1.90 -6.67 3.54
CA THR A 53 1.10 -7.19 2.43
C THR A 53 0.70 -8.65 2.66
N ARG A 54 1.68 -9.51 3.01
CA ARG A 54 1.43 -10.94 3.24
C ARG A 54 0.45 -11.16 4.40
N LYS A 55 0.59 -10.43 5.51
CA LYS A 55 -0.35 -10.50 6.65
C LYS A 55 -1.79 -10.17 6.22
N LEU A 56 -1.97 -9.06 5.50
CA LEU A 56 -3.29 -8.65 5.00
C LEU A 56 -3.87 -9.64 3.99
N ILE A 57 -3.05 -10.19 3.09
CA ILE A 57 -3.51 -11.19 2.12
C ILE A 57 -3.87 -12.50 2.84
N TRP A 58 -3.07 -12.95 3.80
CA TRP A 58 -3.38 -14.13 4.58
C TRP A 58 -4.75 -14.03 5.28
N GLU A 59 -5.06 -12.87 5.84
CA GLU A 59 -6.31 -12.62 6.56
C GLU A 59 -7.52 -12.44 5.62
N HIS A 60 -7.36 -11.68 4.53
CA HIS A 60 -8.48 -11.21 3.70
C HIS A 60 -8.61 -11.87 2.33
N PHE A 61 -7.76 -12.84 1.98
CA PHE A 61 -7.91 -13.62 0.75
C PHE A 61 -9.00 -14.69 0.90
N ASN A 62 -10.22 -14.24 1.06
CA ASN A 62 -11.42 -15.06 1.15
C ASN A 62 -12.56 -14.43 0.34
N ASP A 63 -13.58 -15.23 0.04
CA ASP A 63 -14.66 -14.83 -0.86
C ASP A 63 -15.51 -13.65 -0.37
N ALA A 64 -15.67 -13.51 0.94
CA ALA A 64 -16.46 -12.43 1.52
C ALA A 64 -15.71 -11.11 1.40
N ASP A 65 -14.43 -11.09 1.81
CA ASP A 65 -13.61 -9.89 1.82
C ASP A 65 -13.24 -9.42 0.41
N ILE A 66 -12.92 -10.35 -0.50
CA ILE A 66 -12.64 -10.01 -1.90
C ILE A 66 -13.85 -9.29 -2.52
N ARG A 67 -15.06 -9.82 -2.33
CA ARG A 67 -16.30 -9.16 -2.82
C ARG A 67 -16.59 -7.87 -2.08
N ARG A 68 -16.32 -7.82 -0.77
CA ARG A 68 -16.52 -6.61 0.04
C ARG A 68 -15.68 -5.46 -0.49
N LEU A 69 -14.39 -5.68 -0.70
CA LEU A 69 -13.50 -4.67 -1.27
C LEU A 69 -13.83 -4.37 -2.74
N GLY A 70 -14.14 -5.39 -3.52
CA GLY A 70 -14.51 -5.30 -4.94
C GLY A 70 -15.79 -4.52 -5.20
N SER A 71 -16.77 -4.57 -4.28
CA SER A 71 -18.03 -3.84 -4.36
C SER A 71 -17.84 -2.32 -4.43
N GLY A 72 -16.72 -1.81 -3.92
CA GLY A 72 -16.49 -0.37 -3.79
C GLY A 72 -17.37 0.30 -2.73
N VAL A 73 -18.16 -0.46 -1.97
CA VAL A 73 -19.00 0.06 -0.88
C VAL A 73 -18.32 -0.29 0.44
N GLY A 74 -18.30 0.67 1.37
CA GLY A 74 -17.72 0.58 2.70
C GLY A 74 -18.80 0.52 3.79
N PRO A 75 -18.44 0.67 5.08
CA PRO A 75 -19.42 0.71 6.16
C PRO A 75 -20.40 1.87 5.98
N GLU A 76 -21.65 1.68 6.43
CA GLU A 76 -22.73 2.68 6.31
C GLU A 76 -23.02 3.07 4.85
N ASP A 77 -22.84 2.14 3.92
CA ASP A 77 -23.02 2.31 2.47
C ASP A 77 -22.20 3.46 1.84
N ARG A 78 -21.15 3.91 2.54
CA ARG A 78 -20.26 4.95 2.02
C ARG A 78 -19.30 4.39 0.97
N PRO A 79 -19.03 5.12 -0.13
CA PRO A 79 -18.10 4.63 -1.14
C PRO A 79 -16.68 4.44 -0.56
N LEU A 80 -16.01 3.37 -0.97
CA LEU A 80 -14.61 3.14 -0.64
C LEU A 80 -13.71 4.08 -1.43
N PRO A 81 -12.62 4.60 -0.82
CA PRO A 81 -11.63 5.38 -1.53
C PRO A 81 -10.98 4.61 -2.69
N ALA A 82 -10.64 5.32 -3.76
CA ALA A 82 -9.88 4.75 -4.87
C ALA A 82 -8.49 4.27 -4.44
N LYS A 83 -7.83 5.00 -3.53
CA LYS A 83 -6.54 4.59 -2.95
C LYS A 83 -6.74 3.37 -2.06
N GLY A 84 -6.04 2.29 -2.37
CA GLY A 84 -6.15 1.01 -1.69
C GLY A 84 -5.93 1.12 -0.18
N TYR A 85 -4.84 1.74 0.26
CA TYR A 85 -4.54 1.87 1.70
C TYR A 85 -5.66 2.55 2.49
N ALA A 86 -6.31 3.56 1.89
CA ALA A 86 -7.39 4.29 2.53
C ALA A 86 -8.70 3.46 2.56
N ALA A 87 -8.92 2.63 1.55
CA ALA A 87 -10.02 1.67 1.55
C ALA A 87 -9.86 0.59 2.62
N MET A 88 -8.65 0.01 2.74
CA MET A 88 -8.34 -0.97 3.80
C MET A 88 -8.62 -0.37 5.18
N ARG A 89 -8.11 0.84 5.46
CA ARG A 89 -8.37 1.54 6.73
C ARG A 89 -9.85 1.83 6.97
N ARG A 90 -10.61 2.20 5.94
CA ARG A 90 -12.07 2.43 6.07
C ARG A 90 -12.82 1.13 6.41
N LEU A 91 -12.31 -0.01 5.98
CA LEU A 91 -12.84 -1.33 6.31
C LEU A 91 -12.34 -1.85 7.67
N GLY A 92 -11.45 -1.12 8.34
CA GLY A 92 -10.81 -1.57 9.58
C GLY A 92 -9.72 -2.62 9.34
N TRP A 93 -9.32 -2.85 8.08
CA TRP A 93 -8.32 -3.83 7.70
C TRP A 93 -6.94 -3.19 7.79
N THR A 94 -6.20 -3.53 8.84
CA THR A 94 -4.86 -3.00 9.08
C THR A 94 -3.95 -4.10 9.61
N ALA A 95 -2.70 -4.10 9.18
CA ALA A 95 -1.67 -4.98 9.72
C ALA A 95 -0.47 -4.16 10.17
N THR A 96 0.23 -4.68 11.18
CA THR A 96 1.50 -4.13 11.68
C THR A 96 2.63 -5.09 11.36
N SER A 97 3.80 -4.53 11.09
CA SER A 97 5.06 -5.29 11.08
C SER A 97 5.54 -5.54 12.51
N ASP A 98 6.41 -6.53 12.67
CA ASP A 98 6.99 -6.86 13.99
C ASP A 98 8.05 -5.82 14.42
N VAL A 99 8.55 -5.04 13.46
CA VAL A 99 9.45 -3.90 13.69
C VAL A 99 8.70 -2.59 13.47
N HIS A 100 9.05 -1.55 14.24
CA HIS A 100 8.51 -0.21 14.03
C HIS A 100 8.90 0.33 12.64
N CYS A 101 7.92 0.80 11.88
CA CYS A 101 8.15 1.44 10.59
C CYS A 101 7.31 2.71 10.42
N SER A 102 7.75 3.60 9.53
CA SER A 102 6.98 4.81 9.22
C SER A 102 5.62 4.47 8.60
N ASP A 103 4.62 5.33 8.82
CA ASP A 103 3.28 5.14 8.24
C ASP A 103 3.30 5.01 6.71
N ARG A 104 4.29 5.60 6.04
CA ARG A 104 4.45 5.48 4.58
C ARG A 104 4.73 4.04 4.15
N VAL A 105 5.59 3.32 4.86
CA VAL A 105 5.92 1.92 4.57
C VAL A 105 4.69 1.04 4.76
N ARG A 106 3.95 1.26 5.85
CA ARG A 106 2.68 0.56 6.09
C ARG A 106 1.66 0.82 4.98
N ARG A 107 1.50 2.08 4.55
CA ARG A 107 0.61 2.42 3.41
C ARG A 107 1.02 1.71 2.12
N MET A 108 2.31 1.50 1.87
CA MET A 108 2.77 0.76 0.68
C MET A 108 2.30 -0.69 0.73
N GLY A 109 2.41 -1.36 1.89
CA GLY A 109 1.90 -2.72 2.06
C GLY A 109 0.37 -2.82 1.96
N GLU A 110 -0.34 -1.89 2.61
CA GLU A 110 -1.81 -1.80 2.53
C GLU A 110 -2.29 -1.57 1.07
N GLU A 111 -1.61 -0.71 0.32
CA GLU A 111 -1.92 -0.45 -1.09
C GLU A 111 -1.68 -1.67 -1.98
N ALA A 112 -0.55 -2.36 -1.78
CA ALA A 112 -0.22 -3.58 -2.52
C ALA A 112 -1.26 -4.69 -2.25
N ALA A 113 -1.64 -4.91 -0.99
CA ALA A 113 -2.67 -5.88 -0.63
C ALA A 113 -4.02 -5.54 -1.26
N ALA A 114 -4.46 -4.28 -1.15
CA ALA A 114 -5.73 -3.83 -1.73
C ALA A 114 -5.77 -4.04 -3.25
N ARG A 115 -4.66 -3.77 -3.95
CA ARG A 115 -4.56 -3.98 -5.40
C ARG A 115 -4.69 -5.47 -5.76
N LEU A 116 -4.01 -6.35 -5.03
CA LEU A 116 -4.10 -7.80 -5.25
C LEU A 116 -5.52 -8.33 -5.03
N LEU A 117 -6.19 -7.88 -3.96
CA LEU A 117 -7.56 -8.30 -3.65
C LEU A 117 -8.57 -7.79 -4.69
N ARG A 118 -8.48 -6.53 -5.12
CA ARG A 118 -9.31 -5.99 -6.22
C ARG A 118 -9.07 -6.73 -7.54
N GLN A 119 -7.81 -7.06 -7.82
CA GLN A 119 -7.48 -7.85 -9.01
C GLN A 119 -8.04 -9.27 -8.94
N ALA A 120 -8.07 -9.87 -7.73
CA ALA A 120 -8.70 -11.16 -7.52
C ALA A 120 -10.21 -11.09 -7.81
N ASP A 121 -10.92 -10.08 -7.30
CA ASP A 121 -12.34 -9.86 -7.59
C ASP A 121 -12.59 -9.69 -9.10
N HIS A 122 -11.84 -8.81 -9.75
CA HIS A 122 -11.96 -8.59 -11.19
C HIS A 122 -11.74 -9.88 -12.01
N ARG A 123 -10.70 -10.67 -11.68
CA ARG A 123 -10.44 -11.96 -12.35
C ARG A 123 -11.57 -12.95 -12.13
N ARG A 124 -12.14 -13.02 -10.92
CA ARG A 124 -13.30 -13.88 -10.63
C ARG A 124 -14.51 -13.50 -11.48
N GLN A 125 -14.80 -12.22 -11.61
CA GLN A 125 -15.90 -11.74 -12.46
C GLN A 125 -15.69 -12.12 -13.93
N ILE A 126 -14.46 -11.94 -14.46
CA ILE A 126 -14.12 -12.35 -15.83
C ILE A 126 -14.31 -13.87 -16.02
N VAL A 127 -13.73 -14.68 -15.13
CA VAL A 127 -13.84 -16.14 -15.24
C VAL A 127 -15.30 -16.59 -15.16
N THR A 128 -16.08 -15.99 -14.27
CA THR A 128 -17.51 -16.28 -14.13
C THR A 128 -18.27 -15.94 -15.41
N ALA A 129 -18.01 -14.78 -16.02
CA ALA A 129 -18.61 -14.39 -17.28
C ALA A 129 -18.23 -15.34 -18.41
N ILE A 130 -16.95 -15.72 -18.52
CA ILE A 130 -16.47 -16.68 -19.52
C ILE A 130 -17.18 -18.02 -19.37
N ILE A 131 -17.25 -18.57 -18.16
CA ILE A 131 -17.91 -19.85 -17.89
C ILE A 131 -19.40 -19.76 -18.23
N ALA A 132 -20.06 -18.65 -17.89
CA ALA A 132 -21.48 -18.44 -18.18
C ALA A 132 -21.78 -18.42 -19.69
N THR A 133 -20.83 -17.95 -20.50
CA THR A 133 -20.95 -17.90 -21.96
C THR A 133 -20.26 -19.06 -22.68
N TRP A 134 -19.59 -19.95 -21.96
CA TRP A 134 -18.80 -21.01 -22.58
C TRP A 134 -19.72 -22.01 -23.29
N PRO A 135 -19.46 -22.35 -24.57
CA PRO A 135 -20.29 -23.31 -25.29
C PRO A 135 -20.35 -24.66 -24.54
N LYS A 136 -21.56 -25.12 -24.23
CA LYS A 136 -21.79 -26.42 -23.59
C LYS A 136 -21.43 -27.58 -24.53
N ASP A 137 -21.52 -27.36 -25.83
CA ASP A 137 -21.08 -28.28 -26.87
C ASP A 137 -19.65 -27.92 -27.32
N PRO A 138 -18.65 -28.81 -27.13
CA PRO A 138 -17.28 -28.58 -27.58
C PRO A 138 -17.14 -28.37 -29.10
N LYS A 139 -18.14 -28.78 -29.90
CA LYS A 139 -18.16 -28.60 -31.36
C LYS A 139 -18.56 -27.19 -31.81
N GLN A 140 -19.02 -26.35 -30.89
CA GLN A 140 -19.43 -24.95 -31.14
C GLN A 140 -18.38 -23.95 -30.64
N ARG A 141 -17.12 -24.39 -30.51
CA ARG A 141 -15.97 -23.55 -30.13
C ARG A 141 -15.42 -22.79 -31.33
#